data_AF-A0A9X7E5G0-F1
#
_entry.id   AF-A0A9X7E5G0-F1
#
_cell.length_a   1.000
_cell.length_b   1.000
_cell.length_c   1.000
_cell.angle_alpha   90.00
_cell.angle_beta   90.00
_cell.angle_gamma   90.00
#
_symmetry.space_group_name_H-M   'P 1'
#
loop_
_entity.id
_entity.type
_entity.pdbx_description
1 polymer ?
#
loop_
_entity_poly.entity_id
_entity_poly.type
_entity_poly.pdbx_seq_one_letter_code
_entity_poly.pdbx_strand_id
1 'polypeptide(L)'
;MNRYVLLSIMIEKLVDKKWNVKQAITYSTRLLVNRGLYWEEEYFDLYSLDDSYDLAQEGIHFNEKDVIFTYIDTLGAFRVHFSEFEDLYLKVMKLLC
;
A
#
# COMPACT_ATOMS: atom_id res chain seq x y z
N MET A 1 0.79 2.95 15.41
CA MET A 1 1.19 1.86 14.50
C MET A 1 2.09 2.45 13.42
N ASN A 2 3.21 1.81 13.13
CA ASN A 2 4.20 2.30 12.16
C ASN A 2 3.57 2.34 10.75
N ARG A 3 3.81 3.44 9.98
CA ARG A 3 3.29 3.63 8.62
C ARG A 3 3.69 2.51 7.66
N TYR A 4 4.91 2.00 7.79
CA TYR A 4 5.43 0.87 7.03
C TYR A 4 4.60 -0.40 7.26
N VAL A 5 4.26 -0.68 8.52
CA VAL A 5 3.42 -1.83 8.90
C VAL A 5 1.98 -1.65 8.41
N LEU A 6 1.47 -0.42 8.40
CA LEU A 6 0.14 -0.16 7.85
C LEU A 6 0.10 -0.44 6.35
N LEU A 7 1.04 0.10 5.57
CA LEU A 7 1.14 -0.14 4.13
C LEU A 7 1.38 -1.61 3.81
N SER A 8 2.21 -2.30 4.61
CA SER A 8 2.47 -3.73 4.46
C SER A 8 1.20 -4.59 4.70
N ILE A 9 0.36 -4.20 5.66
CA ILE A 9 -0.96 -4.85 5.86
C ILE A 9 -1.89 -4.61 4.66
N MET A 10 -1.84 -3.42 4.04
CA MET A 10 -2.69 -3.12 2.88
C MET A 10 -2.34 -4.01 1.68
N ILE A 11 -1.05 -4.22 1.39
CA ILE A 11 -0.65 -5.14 0.31
C ILE A 11 -1.07 -6.58 0.61
N GLU A 12 -0.91 -7.08 1.84
CA GLU A 12 -1.39 -8.43 2.17
C GLU A 12 -2.91 -8.57 1.97
N LYS A 13 -3.69 -7.55 2.35
CA LYS A 13 -5.14 -7.55 2.12
C LYS A 13 -5.50 -7.53 0.63
N LEU A 14 -4.72 -6.85 -0.20
CA LEU A 14 -4.92 -6.79 -1.64
C LEU A 14 -4.55 -8.12 -2.30
N VAL A 15 -3.41 -8.71 -1.95
CA VAL A 15 -2.95 -10.02 -2.44
C VAL A 15 -3.91 -11.15 -2.04
N ASP A 16 -4.40 -11.13 -0.81
CA ASP A 16 -5.42 -12.06 -0.31
C ASP A 16 -6.81 -11.84 -0.94
N LYS A 17 -6.97 -10.86 -1.83
CA LYS A 17 -8.24 -10.46 -2.45
C LYS A 17 -9.32 -10.06 -1.44
N LYS A 18 -8.92 -9.67 -0.23
CA LYS A 18 -9.82 -9.12 0.81
C LYS A 18 -10.23 -7.69 0.48
N TRP A 19 -9.36 -6.94 -0.20
CA TRP A 19 -9.62 -5.61 -0.74
C TRP A 19 -9.53 -5.60 -2.26
N ASN A 20 -10.29 -4.71 -2.89
CA ASN A 20 -10.06 -4.36 -4.29
C ASN A 20 -9.05 -3.21 -4.41
N VAL A 21 -8.54 -2.98 -5.62
CA VAL A 21 -7.50 -1.97 -5.89
C VAL A 21 -7.98 -0.57 -5.51
N LYS A 22 -9.20 -0.20 -5.87
CA LYS A 22 -9.79 1.10 -5.52
C LYS A 22 -9.79 1.36 -4.01
N GLN A 23 -10.17 0.36 -3.20
CA GLN A 23 -10.12 0.46 -1.74
C GLN A 23 -8.69 0.64 -1.24
N ALA A 24 -7.74 -0.13 -1.77
CA ALA A 24 -6.35 -0.03 -1.37
C ALA A 24 -5.79 1.37 -1.67
N ILE A 25 -5.99 1.88 -2.89
CA ILE A 25 -5.57 3.23 -3.31
C ILE A 25 -6.20 4.28 -2.40
N THR A 26 -7.52 4.24 -2.21
CA THR A 26 -8.23 5.23 -1.37
C THR A 26 -7.66 5.28 0.06
N TYR A 27 -7.35 4.11 0.65
CA TYR A 27 -6.87 4.04 2.02
C TYR A 27 -5.39 4.38 2.17
N SER A 28 -4.54 4.00 1.21
CA SER A 28 -3.13 4.39 1.20
C SER A 28 -3.00 5.91 1.00
N THR A 29 -3.72 6.51 0.06
CA THR A 29 -3.76 7.97 -0.13
C THR A 29 -4.19 8.70 1.13
N ARG A 30 -5.31 8.28 1.74
CA ARG A 30 -5.79 8.89 2.99
C ARG A 30 -4.79 8.75 4.14
N LEU A 31 -4.08 7.62 4.21
CA LEU A 31 -3.02 7.44 5.21
C LEU A 31 -1.89 8.45 4.98
N LEU A 32 -1.41 8.59 3.75
CA LEU A 32 -0.31 9.49 3.40
C LEU A 32 -0.67 10.96 3.63
N VAL A 33 -1.85 11.38 3.18
CA VAL A 33 -2.35 12.75 3.38
C VAL A 33 -2.52 13.07 4.87
N ASN A 34 -3.20 12.22 5.63
CA ASN A 34 -3.44 12.46 7.06
C ASN A 34 -2.16 12.46 7.91
N ARG A 35 -1.08 11.87 7.41
CA ARG A 35 0.23 11.85 8.06
C ARG A 35 1.19 12.92 7.53
N GLY A 36 0.80 13.68 6.51
CA GLY A 36 1.64 14.70 5.88
C GLY A 36 2.81 14.13 5.08
N LEU A 37 2.72 12.86 4.64
CA LEU A 37 3.82 12.11 4.02
C LEU A 37 3.80 12.13 2.48
N TYR A 38 2.72 12.62 1.89
CA TYR A 38 2.43 12.53 0.45
C TYR A 38 3.46 13.24 -0.46
N TRP A 39 4.29 14.13 0.11
CA TRP A 39 5.40 14.78 -0.60
C TRP A 39 6.78 14.16 -0.32
N GLU A 40 6.88 13.21 0.61
CA GLU A 40 8.16 12.56 0.89
C GLU A 40 8.51 11.62 -0.26
N GLU A 41 9.77 11.64 -0.69
CA GLU A 41 10.29 10.90 -1.85
C GLU A 41 9.87 9.42 -1.83
N GLU A 42 9.88 8.80 -0.65
CA GLU A 42 9.52 7.39 -0.45
C GLU A 42 8.05 7.07 -0.74
N TYR A 43 7.14 8.03 -0.57
CA TYR A 43 5.69 7.81 -0.74
C TYR A 43 5.11 8.51 -1.95
N PHE A 44 5.87 9.41 -2.58
CA PHE A 44 5.39 10.25 -3.66
C PHE A 44 4.84 9.44 -4.83
N ASP A 45 5.55 8.40 -5.26
CA ASP A 45 5.10 7.53 -6.34
C ASP A 45 3.81 6.80 -5.98
N LEU A 46 3.71 6.27 -4.74
CA LEU A 46 2.52 5.59 -4.26
C LEU A 46 1.30 6.53 -4.20
N TYR A 47 1.51 7.76 -3.73
CA TYR A 47 0.47 8.78 -3.65
C TYR A 47 0.00 9.22 -5.04
N SER A 48 0.92 9.45 -5.96
CA SER A 48 0.64 9.96 -7.31
C SER A 48 -0.16 8.98 -8.19
N LEU A 49 -0.23 7.71 -7.78
CA LEU A 49 -1.01 6.69 -8.48
C LEU A 49 -2.52 6.81 -8.24
N ASP A 50 -2.97 7.57 -7.25
CA ASP A 50 -4.40 7.90 -7.06
C ASP A 50 -4.91 8.69 -8.27
N ASP A 51 -4.26 9.82 -8.58
CA ASP A 51 -4.57 10.65 -9.75
C ASP A 51 -4.43 9.86 -11.05
N SER A 52 -3.36 9.05 -11.17
CA SER A 52 -3.13 8.21 -12.36
C SER A 52 -4.24 7.17 -12.56
N TYR A 53 -4.76 6.60 -11.47
CA TYR A 53 -5.84 5.62 -11.52
C TYR A 53 -7.16 6.26 -11.92
N ASP A 54 -7.48 7.43 -11.38
CA ASP A 54 -8.69 8.19 -11.75
C ASP A 54 -8.67 8.58 -13.24
N LEU A 55 -7.54 9.09 -13.75
CA LEU A 55 -7.37 9.42 -15.17
C LEU A 55 -7.51 8.19 -16.09
N ALA A 56 -7.05 7.02 -15.63
CA ALA A 56 -7.18 5.77 -16.38
C ALA A 56 -8.62 5.24 -16.37
N GLN A 57 -9.33 5.32 -15.24
CA GLN A 57 -10.75 4.96 -15.14
C GLN A 57 -11.63 5.80 -16.06
N GLU A 58 -11.32 7.09 -16.19
CA GLU A 58 -12.05 8.01 -17.07
C GLU A 58 -11.67 7.85 -18.55
N GLY A 59 -10.68 7.01 -18.87
CA GLY A 59 -10.19 6.80 -20.24
C GLY A 59 -9.48 8.02 -20.81
N ILE A 60 -9.00 8.93 -19.95
CA ILE A 60 -8.34 10.18 -20.34
C ILE A 60 -6.86 9.95 -20.60
N HIS A 61 -6.17 9.29 -19.67
CA HIS A 61 -4.73 9.04 -19.74
C HIS A 61 -4.35 7.74 -19.03
N PHE A 62 -3.21 7.16 -19.44
CA PHE A 62 -2.70 5.85 -19.01
C PHE A 62 -3.59 4.65 -19.36
N ASN A 63 -2.98 3.47 -19.28
CA ASN A 63 -3.71 2.21 -19.33
C ASN A 63 -4.04 1.76 -17.90
N GLU A 64 -5.30 1.46 -17.62
CA GLU A 64 -5.74 1.04 -16.29
C GLU A 64 -4.96 -0.16 -15.75
N LYS A 65 -4.69 -1.18 -16.58
CA LYS A 65 -3.98 -2.38 -16.13
C LYS A 65 -2.54 -2.06 -15.75
N ASP A 66 -1.89 -1.17 -16.50
CA ASP A 66 -0.53 -0.74 -16.23
C ASP A 66 -0.48 0.06 -14.92
N VAL A 67 -1.42 0.99 -14.71
CA VAL A 67 -1.51 1.76 -13.46
C VAL A 67 -1.77 0.85 -12.26
N ILE A 68 -2.70 -0.12 -12.38
CA ILE A 68 -2.96 -1.10 -11.32
C ILE A 68 -1.70 -1.92 -11.02
N PHE A 69 -0.99 -2.37 -12.06
CA PHE A 69 0.24 -3.12 -11.91
C PHE A 69 1.30 -2.31 -11.17
N THR A 70 1.54 -1.06 -11.59
CA THR A 70 2.47 -0.14 -10.93
C THR A 70 2.06 0.10 -9.47
N TYR A 71 0.78 0.30 -9.18
CA TYR A 71 0.31 0.47 -7.80
C TYR A 71 0.61 -0.75 -6.91
N ILE A 72 0.34 -1.95 -7.41
CA ILE A 72 0.63 -3.19 -6.67
C ILE A 72 2.12 -3.36 -6.44
N ASP A 73 2.95 -3.04 -7.44
CA ASP A 73 4.41 -3.13 -7.35
C ASP A 73 4.99 -2.11 -6.34
N THR A 74 4.59 -0.84 -6.46
CA THR A 74 5.00 0.23 -5.53
C THR A 74 4.55 -0.05 -4.09
N LEU A 75 3.30 -0.49 -3.89
CA LEU A 75 2.83 -0.89 -2.55
C LEU A 75 3.53 -2.18 -2.08
N GLY A 76 3.91 -3.05 -3.00
CA GLY A 76 4.62 -4.30 -2.76
C GLY A 76 5.98 -4.14 -2.10
N ALA A 77 6.66 -3.01 -2.33
CA ALA A 77 7.93 -2.68 -1.67
C ALA A 77 7.82 -2.69 -0.13
N PHE A 78 6.63 -2.39 0.42
CA PHE A 78 6.40 -2.37 1.87
C PHE A 78 6.20 -3.76 2.48
N ARG A 79 6.07 -4.82 1.67
CA ARG A 79 5.76 -6.18 2.14
C ARG A 79 6.77 -6.72 3.13
N VAL A 80 8.04 -6.35 3.00
CA VAL A 80 9.13 -6.75 3.91
C VAL A 80 8.81 -6.45 5.38
N HIS A 81 8.15 -5.32 5.65
CA HIS A 81 7.80 -4.90 7.00
C HIS A 81 6.68 -5.75 7.62
N PHE A 82 5.85 -6.40 6.81
CA PHE A 82 4.88 -7.37 7.32
C PHE A 82 5.60 -8.61 7.86
N SER A 83 6.53 -9.16 7.08
CA SER A 83 7.33 -10.33 7.48
C SER A 83 8.18 -10.04 8.73
N GLU A 84 8.84 -8.89 8.79
CA GLU A 84 9.60 -8.46 9.98
C GLU A 84 8.70 -8.36 11.23
N PHE A 85 7.49 -7.81 11.07
CA PHE A 85 6.51 -7.70 12.16
C PHE A 85 5.99 -9.08 12.59
N GLU A 86 5.65 -9.95 11.65
CA GLU A 86 5.17 -11.31 11.91
C GLU A 86 6.22 -12.13 12.66
N ASP A 87 7.49 -12.09 12.22
CA ASP A 87 8.60 -12.74 12.89
C ASP A 87 8.78 -12.27 14.34
N LEU A 88 8.70 -10.96 14.57
CA LEU A 88 8.77 -10.39 15.92
C LEU A 88 7.60 -10.87 16.77
N TYR A 89 6.38 -10.82 16.24
CA TYR A 89 5.18 -11.26 16.92
C TYR A 89 5.29 -12.73 17.33
N LEU A 90 5.70 -13.61 16.42
CA LEU A 90 5.89 -15.04 16.69
C LEU A 90 6.97 -15.30 17.75
N LYS A 91 8.06 -14.53 17.76
CA LYS A 91 9.09 -14.62 18.81
C LYS A 91 8.53 -14.26 20.19
N VAL A 92 7.76 -13.17 20.27
CA VAL A 92 7.11 -12.75 21.52
C VAL A 92 6.16 -13.83 22.03
N MET A 93 5.34 -14.39 21.15
CA MET A 93 4.39 -15.44 21.52
C MET A 93 5.10 -16.72 22.00
N LYS A 94 6.24 -17.10 21.42
CA LYS A 94 7.05 -18.23 21.88
C LYS A 94 7.70 -18.01 23.25
N LEU A 95 7.95 -16.76 23.66
CA LEU A 95 8.48 -16.43 24.98
C LEU A 95 7.39 -16.41 26.07
N LEU A 96 6.12 -16.38 25.67
CA LEU A 96 4.96 -16.34 26.57
C LEU A 96 4.30 -17.72 26.78
N CYS A 97 4.74 -18.74 26.03
CA CYS A 97 4.38 -20.15 26.20
C CYS A 97 5.48 -20.90 26.95
#